data_AF-A0A1Y4ERD7-F1
#
_entry.id   AF-A0A1Y4ERD7-F1
#
_cell.length_a   1.000
_cell.length_b   1.000
_cell.length_c   1.000
_cell.angle_alpha   90.00
_cell.angle_beta   90.00
_cell.angle_gamma   90.00
#
_symmetry.space_group_name_H-M   'P 1'
#
loop_
_entity.id
_entity.type
_entity.pdbx_description
1 polymer ?
#
loop_
_entity_poly.entity_id
_entity_poly.type
_entity_poly.pdbx_seq_one_letter_code
_entity_poly.pdbx_strand_id
1 'polypeptide(L)' 'AMEQMFFVIDSRYRSRRPMIITTNLKLAELKNPPDLAHARIYDRILERCAPILFAGKNFREENAGATKQAAKDIVNRKSE' A
#
# COMPACT_ATOMS: atom_id res chain seq x y z
N ALA A 1 5.19 -17.49 3.44
CA ALA A 1 4.86 -16.04 3.55
C ALA A 1 3.35 -15.81 3.62
N MET A 2 2.56 -16.27 2.64
CA MET A 2 1.10 -16.09 2.61
C MET A 2 0.36 -16.65 3.84
N GLU A 3 0.79 -17.81 4.33
CA GLU A 3 0.21 -18.43 5.53
C GLU A 3 0.34 -17.54 6.78
N GLN A 4 1.48 -16.86 6.93
CA GLN A 4 1.70 -15.92 8.03
C GLN A 4 0.77 -14.70 7.92
N MET A 5 0.57 -14.20 6.70
CA MET A 5 -0.38 -13.11 6.45
C MET A 5 -1.81 -13.53 6.79
N PHE A 6 -2.23 -14.73 6.37
CA PHE A 6 -3.53 -15.28 6.72
C PHE A 6 -3.71 -15.37 8.24
N PHE A 7 -2.72 -15.91 8.96
CA PHE A 7 -2.79 -16.06 10.41
C PHE A 7 -2.96 -14.72 11.14
N VAL A 8 -2.19 -13.69 10.73
CA VAL A 8 -2.30 -12.35 11.31
C VAL A 8 -3.68 -11.75 11.06
N ILE A 9 -4.20 -11.83 9.84
CA ILE A 9 -5.52 -11.30 9.49
C ILE A 9 -6.63 -12.07 10.21
N ASP A 10 -6.60 -13.41 10.21
CA ASP A 10 -7.60 -14.25 10.88
C ASP A 10 -7.62 -14.02 12.39
N SER A 11 -6.46 -13.95 13.04
CA SER A 11 -6.35 -13.68 14.48
C SER A 11 -6.95 -12.32 14.87
N ARG A 12 -6.63 -11.26 14.11
CA ARG A 12 -7.17 -9.92 14.36
C ARG A 12 -8.66 -9.82 14.04
N TYR A 13 -9.12 -10.51 12.99
CA TYR A 13 -10.54 -10.64 12.64
C TYR A 13 -11.33 -11.30 13.79
N ARG A 14 -10.89 -12.47 14.26
CA ARG A 14 -11.56 -13.22 15.35
C ARG A 14 -11.55 -12.46 16.67
N SER A 15 -10.43 -11.81 17.00
CA SER A 15 -10.31 -10.98 18.20
C SER A 15 -10.97 -9.60 18.07
N ARG A 16 -11.55 -9.29 16.91
CA ARG A 16 -12.22 -8.02 16.58
C ARG A 16 -11.34 -6.77 16.76
N ARG A 17 -10.02 -6.92 16.82
CA ARG A 17 -9.10 -5.79 17.00
C ARG A 17 -8.94 -5.01 15.68
N PRO A 18 -8.95 -3.67 15.72
CA PRO A 18 -8.91 -2.83 14.51
C PRO A 18 -7.59 -2.98 13.75
N MET A 19 -7.64 -2.93 12.42
CA MET A 19 -6.47 -3.02 11.54
C MET A 19 -6.52 -1.95 10.46
N ILE A 20 -5.35 -1.44 10.08
CA ILE A 20 -5.16 -0.54 8.95
C ILE A 20 -4.32 -1.30 7.92
N ILE A 21 -4.81 -1.34 6.68
CA ILE A 21 -4.17 -2.09 5.59
C ILE A 21 -3.97 -1.13 4.43
N THR A 22 -2.75 -1.09 3.91
CA THR A 22 -2.42 -0.43 2.65
C THR A 22 -2.12 -1.50 1.61
N THR A 23 -2.58 -1.27 0.38
CA THR A 23 -2.33 -2.18 -0.74
C THR A 23 -2.28 -1.39 -2.03
N ASN A 24 -1.48 -1.87 -2.98
CA ASN A 24 -1.45 -1.34 -4.34
C ASN A 24 -2.45 -2.06 -5.26
N LEU A 25 -3.19 -3.03 -4.75
CA LEU A 25 -4.25 -3.72 -5.50
C LEU A 25 -5.45 -2.79 -5.65
N LYS A 26 -6.04 -2.78 -6.85
CA LYS A 26 -7.31 -2.13 -7.11
C LYS A 26 -8.42 -2.87 -6.36
N LEU A 27 -9.50 -2.17 -6.06
CA LEU A 27 -10.68 -2.77 -5.43
C LEU A 27 -11.23 -3.96 -6.23
N ALA A 28 -11.14 -3.93 -7.56
CA ALA A 28 -11.57 -5.04 -8.42
C ALA A 28 -10.74 -6.30 -8.22
N GLU A 29 -9.43 -6.17 -7.97
CA GLU A 29 -8.52 -7.30 -7.74
C GLU A 29 -8.76 -7.92 -6.36
N LEU A 30 -9.11 -7.10 -5.36
CA LEU A 30 -9.53 -7.58 -4.04
C LEU A 30 -10.85 -8.36 -4.09
N LYS A 31 -11.77 -7.95 -4.96
CA LYS A 31 -13.07 -8.61 -5.13
C LYS A 31 -13.01 -9.86 -6.02
N ASN A 32 -12.01 -9.94 -6.91
CA ASN A 32 -11.84 -11.04 -7.85
C ASN A 32 -10.42 -11.64 -7.72
N PRO A 33 -10.09 -12.27 -6.59
CA PRO A 33 -8.79 -12.88 -6.38
C PRO A 33 -8.59 -14.11 -7.27
N PRO A 34 -7.35 -14.40 -7.70
CA PRO A 34 -7.05 -15.51 -8.62
C PRO A 34 -7.08 -16.88 -7.93
N ASP A 35 -6.97 -16.95 -6.60
CA ASP A 35 -6.96 -18.20 -5.85
C ASP A 35 -7.75 -18.12 -4.52
N LEU A 36 -8.04 -19.29 -3.98
CA LEU A 36 -8.83 -19.46 -2.76
C LEU A 36 -8.13 -18.90 -1.51
N ALA A 37 -6.79 -18.91 -1.47
CA ALA A 37 -6.05 -18.43 -0.31
C ALA A 37 -6.18 -16.91 -0.20
N HIS A 38 -6.06 -16.19 -1.32
CA HIS A 38 -6.29 -14.75 -1.41
C HIS A 38 -7.75 -14.41 -1.15
N ALA A 39 -8.71 -15.18 -1.69
CA ALA A 39 -10.14 -15.00 -1.43
C ALA A 39 -10.47 -14.95 0.07
N ARG A 40 -9.97 -15.93 0.82
CA ARG A 40 -10.20 -16.00 2.28
C ARG A 40 -9.63 -14.82 3.05
N ILE A 41 -8.51 -14.25 2.60
CA ILE A 41 -7.90 -13.10 3.24
C ILE A 41 -8.69 -11.84 2.89
N TYR A 42 -8.98 -11.63 1.60
CA TYR A 42 -9.63 -10.42 1.11
C TYR A 42 -11.06 -10.29 1.62
N ASP A 43 -11.82 -11.38 1.75
CA ASP A 43 -13.16 -11.35 2.34
C ASP A 43 -13.15 -10.79 3.76
N ARG A 44 -12.20 -11.22 4.60
CA ARG A 44 -12.08 -10.75 5.99
C ARG A 44 -11.67 -9.28 6.08
N ILE A 45 -10.82 -8.84 5.15
CA ILE A 45 -10.42 -7.44 5.05
C ILE A 45 -11.62 -6.59 4.63
N LEU A 46 -12.34 -6.99 3.58
CA LEU A 46 -13.49 -6.26 3.05
C LEU A 46 -14.66 -6.20 4.03
N GLU A 47 -14.83 -7.22 4.88
CA GLU A 47 -15.84 -7.21 5.94
C GLU A 47 -15.52 -6.21 7.07
N ARG A 48 -14.24 -6.03 7.42
CA ARG A 48 -13.82 -5.24 8.59
C ARG A 48 -13.31 -3.84 8.26
N CYS A 49 -12.83 -3.61 7.04
CA CYS A 49 -12.19 -2.37 6.61
C CYS A 49 -13.02 -1.65 5.55
N ALA A 50 -13.25 -0.35 5.76
CA ALA A 50 -13.80 0.51 4.72
C ALA A 50 -12.70 0.88 3.69
N PRO A 51 -12.88 0.61 2.39
CA PRO A 51 -11.87 0.91 1.39
C PRO A 51 -11.76 2.42 1.13
N ILE A 52 -10.53 2.93 1.08
CA ILE A 52 -10.22 4.32 0.72
C ILE A 52 -9.30 4.30 -0.50
N LEU A 53 -9.73 4.96 -1.58
CA LEU A 53 -8.93 5.07 -2.80
C LEU A 53 -8.00 6.28 -2.70
N PHE A 54 -6.69 6.02 -2.65
CA PHE A 54 -5.66 7.04 -2.81
C PHE A 54 -5.28 7.16 -4.28
N ALA A 55 -5.98 8.04 -4.99
CA ALA A 55 -5.62 8.44 -6.34
C ALA A 55 -4.73 9.69 -6.29
N GLY A 56 -3.63 9.71 -7.03
CA GLY A 56 -2.70 10.84 -7.03
C GLY A 56 -1.40 10.53 -7.76
N LYS A 57 -0.55 11.55 -7.87
CA LYS A 57 0.81 11.40 -8.40
C LYS A 57 1.71 10.70 -7.38
N ASN A 58 2.75 10.04 -7.88
CA ASN A 58 3.75 9.41 -7.03
C ASN A 58 4.62 10.50 -6.36
N PHE A 59 4.40 10.73 -5.06
CA PHE A 59 5.18 11.71 -4.30
C PHE A 59 6.69 11.43 -4.29
N ARG A 60 7.11 10.17 -4.47
CA ARG A 60 8.53 9.84 -4.53
C ARG A 60 9.20 10.38 -5.80
N GLU A 61 8.50 10.35 -6.92
CA GLU A 61 9.01 10.90 -8.19
C GLU A 61 9.14 12.42 -8.12
N GLU A 62 8.14 13.09 -7.54
CA GLU A 62 8.17 14.54 -7.31
C GLU A 62 9.34 14.94 -6.41
N ASN A 63 9.51 14.25 -5.27
CA ASN A 63 10.61 14.50 -4.35
C ASN A 63 11.98 14.22 -4.97
N ALA A 64 12.09 13.19 -5.83
CA ALA A 64 13.32 12.89 -6.56
C ALA A 64 13.67 14.02 -7.54
N GLY A 65 12.67 14.60 -8.22
CA GLY A 65 12.83 15.78 -9.07
C GLY A 65 13.35 16.98 -8.30
N ALA A 66 12.72 17.30 -7.16
CA ALA A 66 13.15 18.40 -6.30
C ALA A 66 14.58 18.21 -5.77
N THR A 67 14.91 17.00 -5.31
CA THR A 67 16.26 16.66 -4.82
C THR A 67 17.30 16.80 -5.92
N LYS A 68 16.99 16.33 -7.14
CA LYS A 68 17.88 16.46 -8.30
C LYS A 68 18.12 17.93 -8.66
N GLN A 69 17.09 18.77 -8.59
CA GLN A 69 17.23 20.20 -8.86
C GLN A 69 18.11 20.87 -7.80
N ALA A 70 17.84 20.62 -6.52
CA ALA A 70 18.66 21.16 -5.43
C ALA A 70 20.14 20.75 -5.56
N ALA A 71 20.41 19.49 -5.95
CA ALA A 71 21.77 19.03 -6.21
C ALA A 71 22.45 19.77 -7.37
N LYS A 72 21.74 20.00 -8.48
CA LYS A 72 22.27 20.81 -9.61
C LYS A 72 22.61 22.23 -9.16
N ASP A 73 21.75 22.85 -8.38
CA ASP A 73 21.95 24.23 -7.90
C ASP A 73 23.15 24.35 -6.95
N ILE A 74 23.48 23.29 -6.20
CA ILE A 74 24.68 23.22 -5.35
C ILE A 74 25.95 23.09 -6.21
N VAL A 75 25.92 22.25 -7.25
CA VAL A 75 27.07 22.04 -8.15
C VAL A 75 27.37 23.31 -8.94
N ASN A 76 26.34 23.95 -9.52
CA ASN A 76 26.50 25.16 -10.34
C ASN A 76 27.01 26.37 -9.54
N ARG A 77 26.69 26.46 -8.24
CA ARG A 77 27.19 27.52 -7.35
C ARG A 77 28.67 27.36 -6.94
N LYS A 78 29.27 26.18 -7.14
CA LYS A 78 30.71 25.95 -6.89
C LYS A 78 31.59 26.20 -8.12
N SER A 79 30.99 26.41 -9.29
CA SER A 79 31.67 26.66 -10.56
C SER A 79 31.81 28.14 -10.93
N GLU A 80 31.35 29.04 -10.06
CA GLU A 80 31.65 30.48 -10.04
C GLU A 80 32.68 30.77 -8.93
#